data_AF-A0A377ZN95-F1
#
_entry.id   AF-A0A377ZN95-F1
#
_cell.length_a   1.000
_cell.length_b   1.000
_cell.length_c   1.000
_cell.angle_alpha   90.00
_cell.angle_beta   90.00
_cell.angle_gamma   90.00
#
_symmetry.space_group_name_H-M   'P 1'
#
loop_
_entity.id
_entity.type
_entity.pdbx_description
1 polymer ?
#
loop_
_entity_poly.entity_id
_entity_poly.type
_entity_poly.pdbx_seq_one_letter_code
_entity_poly.pdbx_strand_id
1 'polypeptide(L)'
;MEARIAPCRVGILGTSLSAIDAAVAVVARHGVFHTEDDKTTHFSLHPGSEALEITLMSRHGVLPEADFYCPIPWEPLEIATPAALEAAIAEGSDALLNRIFELIVKELEYAAPDWSEAIGLRQLTPDSIADAWFADRLTHDPFQWAQRNLQEVERNKREHHTVPWRYAILRLHEAIETVVPQFNDADSRRFRQGLARVFIDNYAAIPPESIRRLLALHRAGILRILTLGEDYELQREPDRTLIVHHRQRCEFDVFIDARGQKALKTRDLPFPSLRQQLLACGDDIPDVGDDYTLQAPETVRGRVAFGALPWLMHDRPLCRG
;
A
#
# COMPACT_ATOMS: atom_id res chain seq x y z
N MET A 1 -23.32 -14.33 12.56
CA MET A 1 -22.61 -14.79 13.76
C MET A 1 -21.34 -13.98 13.87
N GLU A 2 -21.34 -12.92 14.68
CA GLU A 2 -20.11 -12.14 14.88
C GLU A 2 -19.09 -13.01 15.64
N ALA A 3 -17.96 -13.31 15.01
CA ALA A 3 -16.86 -13.96 15.69
C ALA A 3 -16.41 -13.07 16.87
N ARG A 4 -16.46 -13.61 18.10
CA ARG A 4 -16.08 -12.89 19.31
C ARG A 4 -14.64 -13.24 19.65
N ILE A 5 -13.75 -12.26 19.52
CA ILE A 5 -12.34 -12.41 19.91
C ILE A 5 -12.25 -12.17 21.43
N ALA A 6 -11.63 -13.10 22.14
CA ALA A 6 -11.33 -12.95 23.56
C ALA A 6 -10.12 -12.00 23.75
N PRO A 7 -9.95 -11.36 24.91
CA PRO A 7 -8.73 -10.60 25.19
C PRO A 7 -7.54 -11.58 25.24
N CYS A 8 -6.75 -11.59 24.18
CA CYS A 8 -5.66 -12.54 23.94
C CYS A 8 -4.59 -11.91 23.05
N ARG A 9 -3.56 -12.69 22.67
CA ARG A 9 -2.51 -12.24 21.76
C ARG A 9 -3.01 -12.33 20.31
N VAL A 10 -3.26 -11.19 19.71
CA VAL A 10 -3.71 -11.06 18.33
C VAL A 10 -2.55 -10.67 17.42
N GLY A 11 -2.21 -11.54 16.47
CA GLY A 11 -1.26 -11.24 15.41
C GLY A 11 -1.99 -10.73 14.17
N ILE A 12 -1.56 -9.60 13.63
CA ILE A 12 -2.09 -9.05 12.37
C ILE A 12 -0.96 -8.91 11.37
N LEU A 13 -1.04 -9.63 10.26
CA LEU A 13 -0.05 -9.58 9.19
C LEU A 13 -0.38 -8.44 8.22
N GLY A 14 0.30 -7.33 8.39
CA GLY A 14 0.18 -6.09 7.66
C GLY A 14 0.40 -4.89 8.58
N THR A 15 0.81 -3.76 8.00
CA THR A 15 0.88 -2.44 8.67
C THR A 15 0.08 -1.37 7.93
N SER A 16 -0.69 -1.75 6.90
CA SER A 16 -1.53 -0.86 6.08
C SER A 16 -2.81 -0.42 6.80
N LEU A 17 -3.60 0.46 6.15
CA LEU A 17 -4.91 0.87 6.65
C LEU A 17 -5.80 -0.32 7.03
N SER A 18 -5.85 -1.37 6.20
CA SER A 18 -6.65 -2.57 6.50
C SER A 18 -6.19 -3.28 7.77
N ALA A 19 -4.88 -3.32 8.05
CA ALA A 19 -4.35 -3.90 9.28
C ALA A 19 -4.69 -3.03 10.50
N ILE A 20 -4.63 -1.71 10.35
CA ILE A 20 -5.02 -0.75 11.38
C ILE A 20 -6.53 -0.87 11.66
N ASP A 21 -7.36 -0.95 10.64
CA ASP A 21 -8.81 -1.12 10.78
C ASP A 21 -9.15 -2.46 11.44
N ALA A 22 -8.43 -3.54 11.11
CA ALA A 22 -8.56 -4.82 11.81
C ALA A 22 -8.21 -4.70 13.30
N ALA A 23 -7.12 -3.98 13.64
CA ALA A 23 -6.77 -3.71 15.03
C ALA A 23 -7.86 -2.88 15.74
N VAL A 24 -8.37 -1.84 15.10
CA VAL A 24 -9.45 -0.99 15.62
C VAL A 24 -10.72 -1.81 15.85
N ALA A 25 -11.08 -2.72 14.93
CA ALA A 25 -12.23 -3.59 15.07
C ALA A 25 -12.09 -4.57 16.26
N VAL A 26 -10.89 -5.08 16.51
CA VAL A 26 -10.60 -5.92 17.68
C VAL A 26 -10.78 -5.10 18.96
N VAL A 27 -10.07 -3.98 19.10
CA VAL A 27 -10.06 -3.19 20.35
C VAL A 27 -11.41 -2.55 20.68
N ALA A 28 -12.26 -2.28 19.67
CA ALA A 28 -13.58 -1.69 19.87
C ALA A 28 -14.51 -2.57 20.75
N ARG A 29 -14.21 -3.86 20.93
CA ARG A 29 -14.95 -4.75 21.84
C ARG A 29 -14.35 -4.81 23.26
N HIS A 30 -13.17 -4.25 23.45
CA HIS A 30 -12.34 -4.39 24.64
C HIS A 30 -12.05 -3.07 25.34
N GLY A 31 -12.49 -1.94 24.78
CA GLY A 31 -12.29 -0.63 25.37
C GLY A 31 -12.89 0.49 24.53
N VAL A 32 -12.55 1.72 24.91
CA VAL A 32 -13.13 2.93 24.32
C VAL A 32 -12.02 3.92 24.00
N PHE A 33 -12.15 4.57 22.84
CA PHE A 33 -11.34 5.74 22.49
C PHE A 33 -11.95 7.00 23.09
N HIS A 34 -11.09 7.83 23.68
CA HIS A 34 -11.42 9.16 24.18
C HIS A 34 -10.64 10.18 23.37
N THR A 35 -11.32 11.18 22.81
CA THR A 35 -10.68 12.25 22.05
C THR A 35 -10.90 13.58 22.77
N GLU A 36 -9.82 14.26 23.08
CA GLU A 36 -9.82 15.59 23.71
C GLU A 36 -10.07 16.70 22.68
N ASP A 37 -10.29 17.93 23.15
CA ASP A 37 -10.59 19.09 22.30
C ASP A 37 -9.46 19.43 21.32
N ASP A 38 -8.21 19.15 21.71
CA ASP A 38 -7.02 19.31 20.87
C ASP A 38 -6.81 18.16 19.87
N LYS A 39 -7.79 17.24 19.78
CA LYS A 39 -7.78 16.00 19.00
C LYS A 39 -6.83 14.93 19.53
N THR A 40 -6.22 15.11 20.69
CA THR A 40 -5.42 14.04 21.32
C THR A 40 -6.33 12.86 21.64
N THR A 41 -5.99 11.68 21.11
CA THR A 41 -6.75 10.45 21.33
C THR A 41 -6.06 9.57 22.37
N HIS A 42 -6.85 9.01 23.29
CA HIS A 42 -6.47 8.03 24.30
C HIS A 42 -7.34 6.78 24.17
N PHE A 43 -6.87 5.66 24.69
CA PHE A 43 -7.65 4.42 24.71
C PHE A 43 -7.65 3.81 26.11
N SER A 44 -8.84 3.43 26.58
CA SER A 44 -9.05 2.83 27.90
C SER A 44 -9.66 1.43 27.74
N LEU A 45 -9.04 0.42 28.34
CA LEU A 45 -9.57 -0.94 28.35
C LEU A 45 -10.80 -1.04 29.27
N HIS A 46 -11.74 -1.89 28.89
CA HIS A 46 -12.78 -2.38 29.78
C HIS A 46 -12.18 -3.34 30.82
N PRO A 47 -12.72 -3.38 32.05
CA PRO A 47 -12.34 -4.39 33.04
C PRO A 47 -12.44 -5.81 32.46
N GLY A 48 -11.41 -6.62 32.68
CA GLY A 48 -11.33 -8.00 32.17
C GLY A 48 -10.76 -8.12 30.76
N SER A 49 -10.28 -7.03 30.15
CA SER A 49 -9.62 -7.05 28.83
C SER A 49 -8.10 -6.87 28.88
N GLU A 50 -7.49 -7.01 30.06
CA GLU A 50 -6.08 -6.70 30.31
C GLU A 50 -5.10 -7.64 29.58
N ALA A 51 -5.57 -8.82 29.16
CA ALA A 51 -4.78 -9.79 28.40
C ALA A 51 -4.73 -9.50 26.88
N LEU A 52 -5.40 -8.45 26.41
CA LEU A 52 -5.39 -8.09 24.99
C LEU A 52 -4.05 -7.49 24.58
N GLU A 53 -3.40 -8.13 23.61
CA GLU A 53 -2.21 -7.61 22.96
C GLU A 53 -2.36 -7.71 21.45
N ILE A 54 -1.99 -6.67 20.72
CA ILE A 54 -2.03 -6.63 19.26
C ILE A 54 -0.63 -6.40 18.71
N THR A 55 -0.20 -7.27 17.80
CA THR A 55 1.06 -7.11 17.08
C THR A 55 0.79 -6.97 15.60
N LEU A 56 1.07 -5.78 15.05
CA LEU A 56 1.09 -5.56 13.61
C LEU A 56 2.43 -6.01 13.04
N MET A 57 2.42 -6.74 11.93
CA MET A 57 3.62 -7.38 11.38
C MET A 57 3.80 -7.08 9.91
N SER A 58 4.98 -6.62 9.52
CA SER A 58 5.34 -6.51 8.10
C SER A 58 6.84 -6.75 7.91
N ARG A 59 7.27 -6.95 6.66
CA ARG A 59 8.70 -7.22 6.38
C ARG A 59 9.61 -6.10 6.84
N HIS A 60 9.16 -4.85 6.68
CA HIS A 60 9.96 -3.66 6.97
C HIS A 60 9.54 -2.93 8.25
N GLY A 61 8.39 -3.27 8.85
CA GLY A 61 7.88 -2.58 10.05
C GLY A 61 7.47 -1.13 9.82
N VAL A 62 7.40 -0.68 8.55
CA VAL A 62 7.06 0.69 8.19
C VAL A 62 5.54 0.90 8.30
N LEU A 63 5.15 2.02 8.88
CA LEU A 63 3.77 2.51 8.88
C LEU A 63 3.51 3.42 7.68
N PRO A 64 2.30 3.38 7.09
CA PRO A 64 1.89 4.35 6.10
C PRO A 64 1.82 5.75 6.73
N GLU A 65 2.08 6.77 5.92
CA GLU A 65 2.01 8.15 6.34
C GLU A 65 0.58 8.71 6.24
N ALA A 66 0.36 9.86 6.88
CA ALA A 66 -0.92 10.53 6.89
C ALA A 66 -1.22 11.15 5.52
N ASP A 67 -2.47 11.08 5.11
CA ASP A 67 -2.99 11.79 3.95
C ASP A 67 -2.75 13.31 4.11
N PHE A 68 -2.14 13.92 3.09
CA PHE A 68 -1.59 15.28 3.14
C PHE A 68 -2.43 16.29 2.35
N TYR A 69 -2.20 17.58 2.58
CA TYR A 69 -2.86 18.63 1.81
C TYR A 69 -2.30 18.70 0.38
N CYS A 70 -3.18 18.69 -0.62
CA CYS A 70 -2.86 18.98 -2.01
C CYS A 70 -4.03 19.71 -2.70
N PRO A 71 -3.77 20.51 -3.75
CA PRO A 71 -4.83 21.19 -4.48
C PRO A 71 -5.63 20.19 -5.33
N ILE A 72 -6.94 20.42 -5.39
CA ILE A 72 -7.92 19.65 -6.19
C ILE A 72 -8.73 20.66 -7.04
N PRO A 73 -8.83 20.49 -8.37
CA PRO A 73 -8.28 19.39 -9.18
C PRO A 73 -6.75 19.38 -9.21
N TRP A 74 -6.17 18.23 -9.54
CA TRP A 74 -4.71 18.11 -9.64
C TRP A 74 -4.16 18.97 -10.78
N GLU A 75 -3.04 19.63 -10.53
CA GLU A 75 -2.30 20.40 -11.52
C GLU A 75 -1.61 19.45 -12.52
N PRO A 76 -1.43 19.85 -13.78
CA PRO A 76 -0.72 19.02 -14.75
C PRO A 76 0.75 18.84 -14.37
N LEU A 77 1.37 17.78 -14.89
CA LEU A 77 2.83 17.60 -14.87
C LEU A 77 3.48 18.56 -15.86
N GLU A 78 4.64 19.11 -15.52
CA GLU A 78 5.32 20.12 -16.36
C GLU A 78 6.29 19.49 -17.37
N ILE A 79 6.90 18.37 -17.00
CA ILE A 79 7.93 17.67 -17.76
C ILE A 79 7.44 16.30 -18.18
N ALA A 80 6.95 15.49 -17.24
CA ALA A 80 6.39 14.16 -17.50
C ALA A 80 4.97 14.24 -18.08
N THR A 81 4.76 15.12 -19.06
CA THR A 81 3.48 15.36 -19.74
C THR A 81 3.01 14.13 -20.52
N PRO A 82 1.70 13.99 -20.82
CA PRO A 82 1.20 12.91 -21.67
C PRO A 82 1.96 12.80 -23.01
N ALA A 83 2.23 13.93 -23.68
CA ALA A 83 2.99 13.94 -24.92
C ALA A 83 4.44 13.45 -24.76
N ALA A 84 5.11 13.78 -23.65
CA ALA A 84 6.45 13.30 -23.37
C ALA A 84 6.48 11.78 -23.09
N LEU A 85 5.46 11.26 -22.39
CA LEU A 85 5.31 9.82 -22.15
C LEU A 85 5.00 9.07 -23.44
N GLU A 86 4.11 9.59 -24.28
CA GLU A 86 3.80 9.03 -25.61
C GLU A 86 5.04 9.00 -26.51
N ALA A 87 5.85 10.06 -26.51
CA ALA A 87 7.11 10.09 -27.25
C ALA A 87 8.07 9.00 -26.77
N ALA A 88 8.21 8.82 -25.45
CA ALA A 88 9.06 7.78 -24.89
C ALA A 88 8.58 6.36 -25.24
N ILE A 89 7.26 6.14 -25.30
CA ILE A 89 6.64 4.88 -25.75
C ILE A 89 6.91 4.64 -27.24
N ALA A 90 6.79 5.69 -28.08
CA ALA A 90 6.98 5.59 -29.52
C ALA A 90 8.41 5.18 -29.93
N GLU A 91 9.40 5.39 -29.07
CA GLU A 91 10.78 4.91 -29.26
C GLU A 91 10.93 3.38 -29.12
N GLY A 92 9.91 2.68 -28.61
CA GLY A 92 9.87 1.22 -28.47
C GLY A 92 10.00 0.72 -27.03
N SER A 93 9.76 -0.57 -26.80
CA SER A 93 9.70 -1.14 -25.44
C SER A 93 11.06 -1.42 -24.80
N ASP A 94 12.15 -1.39 -25.56
CA ASP A 94 13.50 -1.60 -25.03
C ASP A 94 13.91 -0.44 -24.13
N ALA A 95 14.28 -0.73 -22.88
CA ALA A 95 14.67 0.25 -21.86
C ALA A 95 13.63 1.36 -21.60
N LEU A 96 12.35 1.11 -21.90
CA LEU A 96 11.27 2.08 -21.70
C LEU A 96 11.21 2.54 -20.24
N LEU A 97 11.33 1.64 -19.27
CA LEU A 97 11.31 2.01 -17.86
C LEU A 97 12.40 3.02 -17.49
N ASN A 98 13.60 2.92 -18.08
CA ASN A 98 14.69 3.86 -17.81
C ASN A 98 14.38 5.25 -18.37
N ARG A 99 13.85 5.33 -19.61
CA ARG A 99 13.44 6.63 -20.20
C ARG A 99 12.32 7.30 -19.41
N ILE A 100 11.34 6.51 -18.98
CA ILE A 100 10.24 7.00 -18.14
C ILE A 100 10.78 7.49 -16.80
N PHE A 101 11.73 6.77 -16.20
CA PHE A 101 12.36 7.19 -14.97
C PHE A 101 13.17 8.49 -15.12
N GLU A 102 13.83 8.71 -16.24
CA GLU A 102 14.48 10.00 -16.51
C GLU A 102 13.48 11.16 -16.56
N LEU A 103 12.28 10.96 -17.10
CA LEU A 103 11.21 11.96 -17.06
C LEU A 103 10.72 12.22 -15.63
N ILE A 104 10.57 11.16 -14.83
CA ILE A 104 10.22 11.26 -13.39
C ILE A 104 11.27 12.07 -12.62
N VAL A 105 12.56 11.77 -12.84
CA VAL A 105 13.66 12.49 -12.19
C VAL A 105 13.59 13.97 -12.53
N LYS A 106 13.42 14.32 -13.80
CA LYS A 106 13.32 15.73 -14.24
C LYS A 106 12.11 16.43 -13.62
N GLU A 107 10.94 15.79 -13.61
CA GLU A 107 9.73 16.35 -12.98
C GLU A 107 9.94 16.62 -11.49
N LEU A 108 10.54 15.68 -10.77
CA LEU A 108 10.79 15.81 -9.34
C LEU A 108 11.83 16.90 -9.04
N GLU A 109 12.89 17.00 -9.84
CA GLU A 109 13.88 18.08 -9.70
C GLU A 109 13.29 19.45 -9.96
N TYR A 110 12.36 19.55 -10.91
CA TYR A 110 11.63 20.79 -11.18
C TYR A 110 10.70 21.14 -10.01
N ALA A 111 9.94 20.17 -9.50
CA ALA A 111 8.97 20.40 -8.44
C ALA A 111 9.60 20.60 -7.05
N ALA A 112 10.72 19.91 -6.75
CA ALA A 112 11.28 19.80 -5.41
C ALA A 112 12.81 19.67 -5.42
N PRO A 113 13.57 20.68 -5.90
CA PRO A 113 15.01 20.59 -6.11
C PRO A 113 15.79 20.22 -4.83
N ASP A 114 15.47 20.87 -3.70
CA ASP A 114 16.16 20.62 -2.41
C ASP A 114 15.97 19.18 -1.93
N TRP A 115 14.76 18.62 -2.12
CA TRP A 115 14.47 17.23 -1.77
C TRP A 115 15.20 16.27 -2.71
N SER A 116 15.18 16.54 -4.01
CA SER A 116 15.88 15.73 -5.02
C SER A 116 17.38 15.67 -4.77
N GLU A 117 18.00 16.78 -4.37
CA GLU A 117 19.41 16.81 -3.96
C GLU A 117 19.64 15.99 -2.69
N ALA A 118 18.82 16.19 -1.66
CA ALA A 118 18.95 15.50 -0.37
C ALA A 118 18.89 13.97 -0.49
N ILE A 119 18.06 13.44 -1.39
CA ILE A 119 17.95 11.99 -1.62
C ILE A 119 18.94 11.45 -2.67
N GLY A 120 19.74 12.31 -3.32
CA GLY A 120 20.63 11.91 -4.41
C GLY A 120 19.89 11.39 -5.63
N LEU A 121 18.78 12.03 -6.02
CA LEU A 121 17.84 11.49 -7.01
C LEU A 121 18.50 11.13 -8.36
N ARG A 122 19.48 11.93 -8.82
CA ARG A 122 20.20 11.69 -10.09
C ARG A 122 21.02 10.41 -10.11
N GLN A 123 21.41 9.89 -8.95
CA GLN A 123 22.21 8.68 -8.85
C GLN A 123 21.34 7.41 -8.73
N LEU A 124 20.03 7.58 -8.58
CA LEU A 124 19.10 6.48 -8.43
C LEU A 124 18.67 5.91 -9.78
N THR A 125 18.09 4.73 -9.71
CA THR A 125 17.52 3.97 -10.82
C THR A 125 16.10 3.55 -10.48
N PRO A 126 15.31 3.05 -11.45
CA PRO A 126 13.99 2.48 -11.17
C PRO A 126 14.02 1.40 -10.09
N ASP A 127 15.15 0.67 -9.99
CA ASP A 127 15.36 -0.44 -9.07
C ASP A 127 15.76 0.02 -7.65
N SER A 128 16.50 1.12 -7.53
CA SER A 128 17.09 1.60 -6.26
C SER A 128 16.31 2.72 -5.58
N ILE A 129 15.39 3.40 -6.30
CA ILE A 129 14.64 4.52 -5.75
C ILE A 129 13.80 4.15 -4.51
N ALA A 130 13.27 2.93 -4.45
CA ALA A 130 12.50 2.46 -3.30
C ALA A 130 13.37 2.42 -2.03
N ASP A 131 14.61 1.93 -2.13
CA ASP A 131 15.51 1.85 -0.97
C ASP A 131 15.84 3.25 -0.44
N ALA A 132 16.11 4.21 -1.34
CA ALA A 132 16.34 5.60 -0.97
C ALA A 132 15.09 6.25 -0.33
N TRP A 133 13.89 5.97 -0.87
CA TRP A 133 12.61 6.46 -0.37
C TRP A 133 12.30 6.00 1.06
N PHE A 134 12.60 4.74 1.38
CA PHE A 134 12.32 4.17 2.69
C PHE A 134 13.46 4.33 3.70
N ALA A 135 14.67 4.71 3.26
CA ALA A 135 15.88 4.74 4.08
C ALA A 135 15.69 5.44 5.43
N ASP A 136 15.14 6.65 5.42
CA ASP A 136 14.96 7.45 6.64
C ASP A 136 13.91 6.83 7.58
N ARG A 137 12.82 6.30 7.03
CA ARG A 137 11.79 5.60 7.83
C ARG A 137 12.30 4.33 8.48
N LEU A 138 13.18 3.60 7.82
CA LEU A 138 13.74 2.35 8.32
C LEU A 138 14.72 2.57 9.48
N THR A 139 15.32 3.76 9.61
CA THR A 139 16.25 4.09 10.70
C THR A 139 15.59 4.74 11.90
N HIS A 140 14.27 4.96 11.87
CA HIS A 140 13.51 5.61 12.93
C HIS A 140 12.49 4.67 13.57
N ASP A 141 12.15 4.94 14.84
CA ASP A 141 11.03 4.25 15.48
C ASP A 141 9.71 4.55 14.74
N PRO A 142 8.91 3.53 14.36
CA PRO A 142 7.73 3.73 13.54
C PRO A 142 6.66 4.59 14.21
N PHE A 143 6.50 4.53 15.54
CA PHE A 143 5.51 5.34 16.24
C PHE A 143 5.96 6.79 16.37
N GLN A 144 7.25 7.04 16.63
CA GLN A 144 7.81 8.38 16.61
C GLN A 144 7.77 9.00 15.21
N TRP A 145 8.00 8.21 14.15
CA TRP A 145 7.81 8.66 12.78
C TRP A 145 6.36 9.05 12.52
N ALA A 146 5.41 8.16 12.82
CA ALA A 146 3.98 8.41 12.62
C ALA A 146 3.50 9.65 13.39
N GLN A 147 4.01 9.89 14.61
CA GLN A 147 3.70 11.09 15.38
C GLN A 147 4.22 12.37 14.72
N ARG A 148 5.49 12.39 14.27
CA ARG A 148 6.08 13.55 13.57
C ARG A 148 5.35 13.84 12.25
N ASN A 149 5.07 12.79 11.48
CA ASN A 149 4.35 12.92 10.21
C ASN A 149 2.91 13.43 10.43
N LEU A 150 2.19 12.95 11.45
CA LEU A 150 0.87 13.46 11.79
C LEU A 150 0.90 14.96 12.11
N GLN A 151 1.87 15.41 12.92
CA GLN A 151 2.03 16.82 13.27
C GLN A 151 2.35 17.70 12.05
N GLU A 152 3.22 17.21 11.15
CA GLU A 152 3.53 17.89 9.88
C GLU A 152 2.27 18.04 9.03
N VAL A 153 1.55 16.94 8.82
CA VAL A 153 0.37 16.93 7.95
C VAL A 153 -0.77 17.79 8.49
N GLU A 154 -0.99 17.79 9.80
CA GLU A 154 -2.01 18.66 10.42
C GLU A 154 -1.65 20.15 10.31
N ARG A 155 -0.37 20.49 10.51
CA ARG A 155 0.14 21.84 10.28
C ARG A 155 -0.06 22.25 8.83
N ASN A 156 0.38 21.41 7.89
CA ASN A 156 0.30 21.66 6.46
C ASN A 156 -1.17 21.81 6.00
N LYS A 157 -2.08 20.98 6.51
CA LYS A 157 -3.53 21.10 6.24
C LYS A 157 -4.11 22.41 6.75
N ARG A 158 -3.71 22.88 7.94
CA ARG A 158 -4.16 24.18 8.50
C ARG A 158 -3.62 25.37 7.69
N GLU A 159 -2.40 25.26 7.19
CA GLU A 159 -1.70 26.33 6.46
C GLU A 159 -1.92 26.26 4.95
N HIS A 160 -2.70 25.26 4.47
CA HIS A 160 -2.86 24.95 3.05
C HIS A 160 -1.50 24.83 2.32
N HIS A 161 -0.53 24.27 3.02
CA HIS A 161 0.81 24.06 2.50
C HIS A 161 0.89 22.69 1.80
N THR A 162 1.26 22.69 0.53
CA THR A 162 1.50 21.47 -0.25
C THR A 162 2.98 21.12 -0.23
N VAL A 163 3.32 19.89 0.13
CA VAL A 163 4.69 19.38 0.08
C VAL A 163 5.03 19.01 -1.37
N PRO A 164 5.97 19.72 -2.04
CA PRO A 164 6.08 19.62 -3.50
C PRO A 164 6.41 18.23 -4.03
N TRP A 165 7.35 17.50 -3.40
CA TRP A 165 7.73 16.15 -3.85
C TRP A 165 6.62 15.12 -3.65
N ARG A 166 5.90 15.16 -2.52
CA ARG A 166 4.74 14.27 -2.24
C ARG A 166 3.67 14.47 -3.31
N TYR A 167 3.42 15.73 -3.65
CA TYR A 167 2.43 16.09 -4.65
C TYR A 167 2.87 15.73 -6.07
N ALA A 168 4.14 15.90 -6.42
CA ALA A 168 4.68 15.44 -7.70
C ALA A 168 4.58 13.91 -7.85
N ILE A 169 4.96 13.13 -6.84
CA ILE A 169 4.80 11.66 -6.85
C ILE A 169 3.31 11.27 -6.98
N LEU A 170 2.42 11.99 -6.29
CA LEU A 170 0.97 11.78 -6.41
C LEU A 170 0.45 12.11 -7.81
N ARG A 171 0.99 13.08 -8.55
CA ARG A 171 0.55 13.31 -9.94
C ARG A 171 1.18 12.31 -10.91
N LEU A 172 2.43 11.94 -10.65
CA LEU A 172 3.18 10.99 -11.48
C LEU A 172 2.54 9.59 -11.46
N HIS A 173 2.02 9.10 -10.33
CA HIS A 173 1.48 7.72 -10.32
C HIS A 173 0.36 7.51 -11.34
N GLU A 174 -0.54 8.48 -11.50
CA GLU A 174 -1.65 8.42 -12.47
C GLU A 174 -1.12 8.46 -13.91
N ALA A 175 -0.21 9.37 -14.20
CA ALA A 175 0.38 9.48 -15.54
C ALA A 175 1.16 8.21 -15.92
N ILE A 176 1.95 7.66 -14.99
CA ILE A 176 2.76 6.46 -15.22
C ILE A 176 1.89 5.20 -15.31
N GLU A 177 0.73 5.15 -14.66
CA GLU A 177 -0.21 4.03 -14.80
C GLU A 177 -0.56 3.76 -16.27
N THR A 178 -0.70 4.80 -17.09
CA THR A 178 -0.97 4.68 -18.53
C THR A 178 0.16 4.02 -19.32
N VAL A 179 1.39 4.08 -18.81
CA VAL A 179 2.60 3.54 -19.45
C VAL A 179 2.85 2.10 -19.06
N VAL A 180 2.39 1.66 -17.88
CA VAL A 180 2.66 0.32 -17.33
C VAL A 180 2.35 -0.81 -18.33
N PRO A 181 1.22 -0.81 -19.08
CA PRO A 181 0.93 -1.87 -20.05
C PRO A 181 1.90 -1.96 -21.22
N GLN A 182 2.73 -0.93 -21.45
CA GLN A 182 3.70 -0.87 -22.54
C GLN A 182 5.07 -1.46 -22.15
N PHE A 183 5.29 -1.77 -20.87
CA PHE A 183 6.54 -2.37 -20.42
C PHE A 183 6.65 -3.82 -20.87
N ASN A 184 7.84 -4.21 -21.35
CA ASN A 184 8.17 -5.61 -21.52
C ASN A 184 8.23 -6.35 -20.16
N ASP A 185 8.32 -7.68 -20.19
CA ASP A 185 8.36 -8.51 -18.98
C ASP A 185 9.48 -8.15 -17.99
N ALA A 186 10.65 -7.75 -18.49
CA ALA A 186 11.79 -7.41 -17.66
C ALA A 186 11.54 -6.09 -16.93
N ASP A 187 11.13 -5.05 -17.66
CA ASP A 187 10.80 -3.75 -17.10
C ASP A 187 9.57 -3.83 -16.16
N SER A 188 8.57 -4.63 -16.49
CA SER A 188 7.42 -4.90 -15.62
C SER A 188 7.82 -5.53 -14.28
N ARG A 189 8.86 -6.37 -14.24
CA ARG A 189 9.40 -6.92 -12.97
C ARG A 189 10.17 -5.86 -12.19
N ARG A 190 11.05 -5.12 -12.86
CA ARG A 190 11.85 -4.04 -12.25
C ARG A 190 10.97 -2.95 -11.65
N PHE A 191 9.96 -2.49 -12.41
CA PHE A 191 8.98 -1.51 -11.96
C PHE A 191 8.28 -1.96 -10.67
N ARG A 192 7.77 -3.20 -10.63
CA ARG A 192 7.08 -3.76 -9.44
C ARG A 192 7.99 -3.88 -8.22
N GLN A 193 9.28 -4.20 -8.41
CA GLN A 193 10.24 -4.39 -7.33
C GLN A 193 10.80 -3.07 -6.77
N GLY A 194 10.89 -2.04 -7.60
CA GLY A 194 11.38 -0.72 -7.23
C GLY A 194 10.28 0.33 -7.26
N LEU A 195 10.24 1.14 -8.32
CA LEU A 195 9.43 2.36 -8.45
C LEU A 195 7.95 2.22 -8.02
N ALA A 196 7.27 1.12 -8.34
CA ALA A 196 5.87 0.92 -7.95
C ALA A 196 5.67 1.03 -6.43
N ARG A 197 6.65 0.61 -5.62
CA ARG A 197 6.58 0.68 -4.15
C ARG A 197 6.54 2.12 -3.63
N VAL A 198 7.21 3.04 -4.33
CA VAL A 198 7.20 4.48 -4.01
C VAL A 198 5.81 5.06 -4.27
N PHE A 199 5.22 4.75 -5.43
CA PHE A 199 3.87 5.18 -5.74
C PHE A 199 2.86 4.61 -4.74
N ILE A 200 2.89 3.28 -4.53
CA ILE A 200 2.00 2.58 -3.59
C ILE A 200 2.05 3.21 -2.21
N ASP A 201 3.24 3.48 -1.70
CA ASP A 201 3.38 4.08 -0.38
C ASP A 201 2.85 5.52 -0.31
N ASN A 202 3.10 6.34 -1.34
CA ASN A 202 2.65 7.73 -1.35
C ASN A 202 1.12 7.86 -1.52
N TYR A 203 0.49 7.10 -2.42
CA TYR A 203 -0.97 7.19 -2.61
C TYR A 203 -1.76 6.39 -1.56
N ALA A 204 -1.14 5.39 -0.91
CA ALA A 204 -1.76 4.64 0.18
C ALA A 204 -1.66 5.36 1.54
N ALA A 205 -1.46 6.68 1.53
CA ALA A 205 -1.56 7.52 2.71
C ALA A 205 -2.92 7.34 3.40
N ILE A 206 -2.90 7.37 4.73
CA ILE A 206 -4.05 7.00 5.57
C ILE A 206 -4.67 8.21 6.28
N PRO A 207 -5.95 8.15 6.67
CA PRO A 207 -6.57 9.25 7.40
C PRO A 207 -5.79 9.58 8.69
N PRO A 208 -5.59 10.87 9.02
CA PRO A 208 -4.95 11.27 10.28
C PRO A 208 -5.57 10.61 11.52
N GLU A 209 -6.88 10.37 11.49
CA GLU A 209 -7.61 9.69 12.56
C GLU A 209 -7.14 8.24 12.78
N SER A 210 -6.81 7.50 11.72
CA SER A 210 -6.27 6.15 11.84
C SER A 210 -4.91 6.15 12.56
N ILE A 211 -4.07 7.17 12.30
CA ILE A 211 -2.79 7.33 12.99
C ILE A 211 -2.99 7.69 14.46
N ARG A 212 -3.92 8.59 14.79
CA ARG A 212 -4.24 8.93 16.19
C ARG A 212 -4.64 7.71 16.99
N ARG A 213 -5.50 6.86 16.44
CA ARG A 213 -5.93 5.60 17.07
C ARG A 213 -4.75 4.65 17.27
N LEU A 214 -3.92 4.47 16.24
CA LEU A 214 -2.72 3.64 16.34
C LEU A 214 -1.76 4.14 17.44
N LEU A 215 -1.51 5.44 17.51
CA LEU A 215 -0.68 6.05 18.57
C LEU A 215 -1.31 5.94 19.96
N ALA A 216 -2.64 6.02 20.06
CA ALA A 216 -3.36 5.84 21.32
C ALA A 216 -3.24 4.40 21.84
N LEU A 217 -3.40 3.41 20.96
CA LEU A 217 -3.24 1.99 21.32
C LEU A 217 -1.81 1.65 21.71
N HIS A 218 -0.82 2.24 21.04
CA HIS A 218 0.58 2.07 21.42
C HIS A 218 0.88 2.66 22.80
N ARG A 219 0.44 3.90 23.07
CA ARG A 219 0.60 4.54 24.38
C ARG A 219 -0.10 3.79 25.51
N ALA A 220 -1.21 3.12 25.22
CA ALA A 220 -1.91 2.24 26.15
C ALA A 220 -1.21 0.88 26.39
N GLY A 221 -0.11 0.59 25.68
CA GLY A 221 0.63 -0.67 25.80
C GLY A 221 0.01 -1.86 25.07
N ILE A 222 -1.04 -1.63 24.27
CA ILE A 222 -1.84 -2.68 23.62
C ILE A 222 -1.25 -3.06 22.27
N LEU A 223 -0.75 -2.08 21.52
CA LEU A 223 -0.31 -2.27 20.14
C LEU A 223 1.22 -2.12 20.00
N ARG A 224 1.84 -3.10 19.35
CA ARG A 224 3.26 -3.10 18.97
C ARG A 224 3.42 -3.44 17.49
N ILE A 225 4.58 -3.08 16.93
CA ILE A 225 4.97 -3.44 15.56
C ILE A 225 6.12 -4.43 15.63
N LEU A 226 6.07 -5.45 14.78
CA LEU A 226 7.12 -6.44 14.62
C LEU A 226 7.61 -6.47 13.17
N THR A 227 8.89 -6.16 12.99
CA THR A 227 9.59 -6.27 11.71
C THR A 227 10.02 -7.71 11.48
N LEU A 228 9.46 -8.36 10.46
CA LEU A 228 9.69 -9.77 10.17
C LEU A 228 10.97 -10.02 9.36
N GLY A 229 11.40 -9.04 8.54
CA GLY A 229 12.38 -9.27 7.47
C GLY A 229 11.79 -10.03 6.28
N GLU A 230 12.65 -10.34 5.30
CA GLU A 230 12.27 -11.12 4.11
C GLU A 230 12.03 -12.59 4.44
N ASP A 231 12.81 -13.14 5.37
CA ASP A 231 12.78 -14.55 5.74
C ASP A 231 11.98 -14.76 7.04
N TYR A 232 10.69 -15.07 6.89
CA TYR A 232 9.86 -15.53 8.00
C TYR A 232 8.99 -16.72 7.59
N GLU A 233 8.72 -17.59 8.54
CA GLU A 233 7.82 -18.72 8.38
C GLU A 233 6.54 -18.49 9.19
N LEU A 234 5.40 -18.85 8.59
CA LEU A 234 4.10 -18.80 9.23
C LEU A 234 3.54 -20.22 9.28
N GLN A 235 3.28 -20.70 10.50
CA GLN A 235 2.72 -22.03 10.75
C GLN A 235 1.36 -21.87 11.44
N ARG A 236 0.30 -22.40 10.83
CA ARG A 236 -1.06 -22.37 11.37
C ARG A 236 -1.33 -23.68 12.11
N GLU A 237 -1.56 -23.59 13.40
CA GLU A 237 -2.02 -24.69 14.25
C GLU A 237 -3.55 -24.55 14.50
N PRO A 238 -4.24 -25.59 15.00
CA PRO A 238 -5.68 -25.54 15.23
C PRO A 238 -6.14 -24.44 16.20
N ASP A 239 -5.31 -24.09 17.18
CA ASP A 239 -5.61 -23.18 18.28
C ASP A 239 -4.73 -21.91 18.33
N ARG A 240 -3.72 -21.81 17.46
CA ARG A 240 -2.78 -20.67 17.41
C ARG A 240 -2.06 -20.55 16.08
N THR A 241 -1.41 -19.42 15.86
CA THR A 241 -0.47 -19.21 14.75
C THR A 241 0.92 -18.91 15.29
N LEU A 242 1.91 -19.57 14.74
CA LEU A 242 3.32 -19.36 15.04
C LEU A 242 3.98 -18.60 13.90
N ILE A 243 4.77 -17.59 14.25
CA ILE A 243 5.67 -16.92 13.32
C ILE A 243 7.10 -17.10 13.79
N VAL A 244 7.95 -17.60 12.90
CA VAL A 244 9.39 -17.73 13.12
C VAL A 244 10.11 -16.74 12.23
N HIS A 245 10.88 -15.83 12.82
CA HIS A 245 11.67 -14.83 12.10
C HIS A 245 12.99 -14.63 12.85
N HIS A 246 14.13 -14.48 12.16
CA HIS A 246 15.44 -14.25 12.81
C HIS A 246 15.76 -15.17 14.00
N ARG A 247 15.35 -16.45 13.94
CA ARG A 247 15.45 -17.46 15.04
C ARG A 247 14.65 -17.13 16.31
N GLN A 248 13.78 -16.14 16.26
CA GLN A 248 12.77 -15.82 17.26
C GLN A 248 11.45 -16.48 16.88
N ARG A 249 10.65 -16.84 17.89
CA ARG A 249 9.34 -17.45 17.73
C ARG A 249 8.31 -16.60 18.46
N CYS A 250 7.29 -16.17 17.72
CA CYS A 250 6.13 -15.44 18.23
C CYS A 250 4.89 -16.33 18.12
N GLU A 251 4.03 -16.31 19.13
CA GLU A 251 2.79 -17.09 19.16
C GLU A 251 1.58 -16.17 19.32
N PHE A 252 0.55 -16.42 18.53
CA PHE A 252 -0.68 -15.64 18.51
C PHE A 252 -1.89 -16.56 18.62
N ASP A 253 -2.77 -16.28 19.57
CA ASP A 253 -3.99 -17.05 19.82
C ASP A 253 -5.03 -16.79 18.73
N VAL A 254 -5.06 -15.56 18.20
CA VAL A 254 -5.85 -15.17 17.02
C VAL A 254 -4.93 -14.55 15.98
N PHE A 255 -5.15 -14.90 14.71
CA PHE A 255 -4.33 -14.40 13.61
C PHE A 255 -5.19 -13.83 12.47
N ILE A 256 -4.88 -12.62 12.04
CA ILE A 256 -5.56 -11.90 10.96
C ILE A 256 -4.55 -11.62 9.84
N ASP A 257 -4.84 -12.07 8.62
CA ASP A 257 -4.03 -11.73 7.44
C ASP A 257 -4.61 -10.49 6.75
N ALA A 258 -3.90 -9.37 6.83
CA ALA A 258 -4.31 -8.05 6.34
C ALA A 258 -3.43 -7.54 5.18
N ARG A 259 -2.69 -8.42 4.48
CA ARG A 259 -1.82 -8.07 3.34
C ARG A 259 -2.56 -7.71 2.04
N GLY A 260 -3.88 -7.49 2.10
CA GLY A 260 -4.73 -7.29 0.94
C GLY A 260 -4.99 -8.57 0.15
N GLN A 261 -5.68 -8.43 -0.99
CA GLN A 261 -6.02 -9.54 -1.86
C GLN A 261 -4.91 -9.75 -2.90
N LYS A 262 -4.64 -11.01 -3.28
CA LYS A 262 -3.68 -11.34 -4.33
C LYS A 262 -4.36 -11.25 -5.68
N ALA A 263 -3.62 -10.82 -6.71
CA ALA A 263 -4.11 -10.86 -8.08
C ALA A 263 -4.54 -12.30 -8.45
N LEU A 264 -5.78 -12.44 -8.93
CA LEU A 264 -6.40 -13.72 -9.26
C LEU A 264 -6.24 -14.01 -10.76
N LYS A 265 -5.95 -15.26 -11.08
CA LYS A 265 -5.87 -15.75 -12.46
C LYS A 265 -7.15 -16.46 -12.86
N THR A 266 -7.31 -16.75 -14.14
CA THR A 266 -8.46 -17.52 -14.66
C THR A 266 -8.71 -18.80 -13.85
N ARG A 267 -7.64 -19.51 -13.44
CA ARG A 267 -7.73 -20.74 -12.63
C ARG A 267 -8.39 -20.56 -11.26
N ASP A 268 -8.31 -19.35 -10.70
CA ASP A 268 -8.82 -19.04 -9.36
C ASP A 268 -10.32 -18.70 -9.38
N LEU A 269 -10.96 -18.70 -10.56
CA LEU A 269 -12.39 -18.44 -10.70
C LEU A 269 -13.22 -19.48 -9.94
N PRO A 270 -14.16 -19.03 -9.07
CA PRO A 270 -15.04 -19.92 -8.35
C PRO A 270 -16.20 -20.47 -9.21
N PHE A 271 -16.33 -20.02 -10.47
CA PHE A 271 -17.37 -20.41 -11.42
C PHE A 271 -16.84 -21.44 -12.43
N PRO A 272 -17.09 -22.75 -12.25
CA PRO A 272 -16.40 -23.80 -13.03
C PRO A 272 -16.61 -23.69 -14.54
N SER A 273 -17.84 -23.40 -14.99
CA SER A 273 -18.16 -23.28 -16.42
C SER A 273 -17.47 -22.08 -17.07
N LEU A 274 -17.50 -20.92 -16.42
CA LEU A 274 -16.84 -19.71 -16.91
C LEU A 274 -15.31 -19.90 -16.93
N ARG A 275 -14.76 -20.52 -15.87
CA ARG A 275 -13.34 -20.87 -15.81
C ARG A 275 -12.92 -21.74 -16.97
N GLN A 276 -13.68 -22.79 -17.29
CA GLN A 276 -13.38 -23.69 -18.40
C GLN A 276 -13.41 -22.96 -19.75
N GLN A 277 -14.39 -22.07 -19.95
CA GLN A 277 -14.52 -21.26 -21.16
C GLN A 277 -13.32 -20.32 -21.35
N LEU A 278 -12.89 -19.64 -20.29
CA LEU A 278 -11.73 -18.75 -20.34
C LEU A 278 -10.41 -19.51 -20.51
N LEU A 279 -10.21 -20.63 -19.79
CA LEU A 279 -9.01 -21.46 -19.97
C LEU A 279 -8.91 -22.04 -21.39
N ALA A 280 -10.03 -22.31 -22.05
CA ALA A 280 -10.04 -22.77 -23.44
C ALA A 280 -9.57 -21.70 -24.44
N CYS A 281 -9.57 -20.42 -24.06
CA CYS A 281 -9.03 -19.33 -24.88
C CYS A 281 -7.51 -19.22 -24.79
N GLY A 282 -6.88 -19.91 -23.83
CA GLY A 282 -5.43 -19.86 -23.60
C GLY A 282 -4.98 -18.74 -22.65
N ASP A 283 -5.91 -17.94 -22.13
CA ASP A 283 -5.60 -16.77 -21.32
C ASP A 283 -5.42 -17.11 -19.85
N ASP A 284 -4.19 -16.93 -19.38
CA ASP A 284 -3.79 -17.09 -17.97
C ASP A 284 -4.44 -16.02 -17.08
N ILE A 285 -4.72 -14.84 -17.66
CA ILE A 285 -5.36 -13.67 -17.06
C ILE A 285 -6.54 -13.28 -17.97
N PRO A 286 -7.76 -13.10 -17.43
CA PRO A 286 -8.90 -12.68 -18.24
C PRO A 286 -8.66 -11.30 -18.87
N ASP A 287 -8.91 -11.16 -20.16
CA ASP A 287 -8.87 -9.87 -20.87
C ASP A 287 -10.14 -9.06 -20.58
N VAL A 288 -9.95 -7.85 -20.06
CA VAL A 288 -11.00 -6.98 -19.51
C VAL A 288 -10.92 -5.59 -20.14
N GLY A 289 -12.04 -5.12 -20.68
CA GLY A 289 -12.15 -3.78 -21.28
C GLY A 289 -12.28 -2.66 -20.24
N ASP A 290 -12.34 -1.42 -20.71
CA ASP A 290 -12.43 -0.23 -19.84
C ASP A 290 -13.71 -0.17 -18.98
N ASP A 291 -14.77 -0.83 -19.43
CA ASP A 291 -16.04 -0.98 -18.70
C ASP A 291 -16.04 -2.20 -17.76
N TYR A 292 -14.86 -2.79 -17.55
CA TYR A 292 -14.62 -3.99 -16.75
C TYR A 292 -15.25 -5.27 -17.33
N THR A 293 -15.76 -5.26 -18.56
CA THR A 293 -16.35 -6.46 -19.17
C THR A 293 -15.30 -7.35 -19.83
N LEU A 294 -15.51 -8.67 -19.73
CA LEU A 294 -14.68 -9.66 -20.43
C LEU A 294 -14.73 -9.42 -21.94
N GLN A 295 -13.56 -9.46 -22.59
CA GLN A 295 -13.42 -9.33 -24.04
C GLN A 295 -13.36 -10.68 -24.76
N ALA A 296 -13.14 -11.77 -24.01
CA ALA A 296 -13.18 -13.14 -24.52
C ALA A 296 -13.70 -14.10 -23.43
N PRO A 297 -14.21 -15.29 -23.81
CA PRO A 297 -14.64 -15.70 -25.15
C PRO A 297 -15.91 -14.97 -25.64
N GLU A 298 -16.22 -15.05 -26.94
CA GLU A 298 -17.43 -14.45 -27.55
C GLU A 298 -18.73 -14.81 -26.82
N THR A 299 -18.81 -16.01 -26.24
CA THR A 299 -19.99 -16.47 -25.50
C THR A 299 -20.33 -15.62 -24.27
N VAL A 300 -19.33 -14.96 -23.69
CA VAL A 300 -19.45 -14.15 -22.46
C VAL A 300 -19.01 -12.69 -22.64
N ARG A 301 -18.48 -12.34 -23.82
CA ARG A 301 -18.04 -10.99 -24.17
C ARG A 301 -19.13 -9.97 -23.87
N GLY A 302 -18.80 -8.93 -23.09
CA GLY A 302 -19.74 -7.86 -22.71
C GLY A 302 -20.88 -8.28 -21.78
N ARG A 303 -20.93 -9.54 -21.31
CA ARG A 303 -22.00 -10.06 -20.44
C ARG A 303 -21.56 -10.25 -18.99
N VAL A 304 -20.27 -10.40 -18.77
CA VAL A 304 -19.68 -10.63 -17.46
C VAL A 304 -18.63 -9.56 -17.21
N ALA A 305 -18.72 -8.88 -16.07
CA ALA A 305 -17.79 -7.85 -15.66
C ALA A 305 -16.95 -8.28 -14.45
N PHE A 306 -15.65 -8.05 -14.52
CA PHE A 306 -14.68 -8.32 -13.46
C PHE A 306 -14.29 -6.99 -12.78
N GLY A 307 -15.23 -6.41 -12.04
CA GLY A 307 -15.01 -5.15 -11.32
C GLY A 307 -14.32 -5.28 -9.95
N ALA A 308 -13.92 -6.49 -9.54
CA ALA A 308 -13.27 -6.69 -8.24
C ALA A 308 -11.75 -6.53 -8.38
N LEU A 309 -11.14 -5.79 -7.44
CA LEU A 309 -9.70 -5.49 -7.37
C LEU A 309 -8.78 -6.64 -7.80
N PRO A 310 -8.91 -7.88 -7.28
CA PRO A 310 -7.97 -8.95 -7.64
C PRO A 310 -7.90 -9.31 -9.11
N TRP A 311 -8.95 -9.04 -9.87
CA TRP A 311 -8.99 -9.29 -11.31
C TRP A 311 -8.30 -8.18 -12.11
N LEU A 312 -8.19 -6.98 -11.54
CA LEU A 312 -7.63 -5.79 -12.20
C LEU A 312 -6.15 -5.57 -11.89
N MET A 313 -5.65 -6.12 -10.78
CA MET A 313 -4.28 -5.89 -10.28
C MET A 313 -3.15 -6.35 -11.20
N HIS A 314 -3.42 -7.19 -12.21
CA HIS A 314 -2.39 -7.60 -13.17
C HIS A 314 -2.02 -6.46 -14.12
N ASP A 315 -3.04 -5.83 -14.69
CA ASP A 315 -2.88 -4.79 -15.73
C ASP A 315 -2.89 -3.38 -15.13
N ARG A 316 -3.54 -3.23 -13.97
CA ARG A 316 -3.68 -1.97 -13.24
C ARG A 316 -3.11 -2.13 -11.83
N PRO A 317 -1.78 -2.23 -11.66
CA PRO A 317 -1.17 -2.51 -10.35
C PRO A 317 -1.34 -1.37 -9.34
N LEU A 318 -1.78 -0.18 -9.79
CA LEU A 318 -2.02 1.00 -8.95
C LEU A 318 -3.51 1.22 -8.65
N CYS A 319 -4.42 0.36 -9.15
CA CYS A 319 -5.85 0.53 -8.93
C CYS A 319 -6.26 0.38 -7.46
N ARG A 320 -7.27 1.16 -7.05
CA ARG A 320 -7.86 1.14 -5.70
C ARG A 320 -9.34 0.76 -5.79
N GLY A 321 -9.83 0.10 -4.73
CA GLY A 321 -11.25 -0.17 -4.50
C GLY A 321 -11.82 0.72 -3.41
#